data_AF-A0A8J3N522-F1
#
_entry.id   AF-A0A8J3N522-F1
#
_cell.length_a   1.000
_cell.length_b   1.000
_cell.length_c   1.000
_cell.angle_alpha   90.00
_cell.angle_beta   90.00
_cell.angle_gamma   90.00
#
_symmetry.space_group_name_H-M   'P 1'
#
loop_
_entity.id
_entity.type
_entity.pdbx_description
1 polymer ?
#
loop_
_entity_poly.entity_id
_entity_poly.type
_entity_poly.pdbx_seq_one_letter_code
_entity_poly.pdbx_strand_id
1 'polypeptide(L)'
;MSYRDLEEMMVERSLSVDHTTIYRWVQHYAPELEKRCRPHLKTYNNSWRVDETYIKIKKVWVYLYRAVDSDGNTLEFLLSPTRDAEAATHFFLKALHGACSVPHARLLEEPVSQSTVSAHLTITTPTPRVINVDKNAAYPKAIADLKAAGILPEHVELRQVKYLNNIIEQDHRFIKRLTKPGMGFFSFETAWRTLQGFEMMNMLRKGQIQGVAKGDVRGQVELVAKLFGVAA
;
A
#
# COMPACT_ATOMS: atom_id res chain seq x y z
N MET A 1 -13.85 -12.52 9.73
CA MET A 1 -13.07 -12.43 10.97
C MET A 1 -13.08 -10.99 11.46
N SER A 2 -13.93 -10.72 12.44
CA SER A 2 -13.99 -9.46 13.18
C SER A 2 -12.98 -9.46 14.34
N TYR A 3 -12.83 -8.34 15.05
CA TYR A 3 -12.02 -8.30 16.28
C TYR A 3 -12.66 -9.13 17.42
N ARG A 4 -13.98 -9.33 17.41
CA ARG A 4 -14.65 -10.22 18.37
C ARG A 4 -14.32 -11.68 18.07
N ASP A 5 -14.32 -12.07 16.80
CA ASP A 5 -13.90 -13.41 16.38
C ASP A 5 -12.45 -13.68 16.83
N LEU A 6 -11.58 -12.66 16.77
CA LEU A 6 -10.20 -12.77 17.26
C LEU A 6 -10.12 -12.90 18.78
N GLU A 7 -10.90 -12.14 19.53
CA GLU A 7 -11.02 -12.28 20.99
C GLU A 7 -11.45 -13.72 21.36
N GLU A 8 -12.48 -14.26 20.70
CA GLU A 8 -12.92 -15.64 20.89
C GLU A 8 -11.79 -16.66 20.60
N MET A 9 -11.08 -16.49 19.49
CA MET A 9 -9.93 -17.34 19.13
C MET A 9 -8.74 -17.23 20.09
N MET A 10 -8.57 -16.09 20.77
CA MET A 10 -7.53 -15.91 21.78
C MET A 10 -7.93 -16.56 23.11
N VAL A 11 -9.21 -16.48 23.48
CA VAL A 11 -9.76 -17.18 24.65
C VAL A 11 -9.60 -18.69 24.52
N GLU A 12 -9.84 -19.26 23.33
CA GLU A 12 -9.57 -20.68 23.04
C GLU A 12 -8.11 -21.11 23.28
N ARG A 13 -7.18 -20.15 23.22
CA ARG A 13 -5.74 -20.34 23.49
C ARG A 13 -5.35 -19.93 24.91
N SER A 14 -6.32 -19.75 25.80
CA SER A 14 -6.13 -19.31 27.19
C SER A 14 -5.53 -17.89 27.32
N LEU A 15 -5.69 -17.05 26.29
CA LEU A 15 -5.31 -15.63 26.31
C LEU A 15 -6.56 -14.77 26.44
N SER A 16 -6.79 -14.19 27.62
CA SER A 16 -7.88 -13.24 27.83
C SER A 16 -7.48 -11.85 27.34
N VAL A 17 -7.97 -11.47 26.16
CA VAL A 17 -7.70 -10.17 25.54
C VAL A 17 -8.99 -9.62 24.94
N ASP A 18 -9.44 -8.46 25.44
CA ASP A 18 -10.64 -7.79 24.91
C ASP A 18 -10.41 -7.30 23.46
N HIS A 19 -11.42 -7.44 22.59
CA HIS A 19 -11.35 -7.01 21.19
C HIS A 19 -10.91 -5.54 21.00
N THR A 20 -11.19 -4.64 21.95
CA THR A 20 -10.71 -3.24 21.89
C THR A 20 -9.20 -3.13 22.12
N THR A 21 -8.62 -4.03 22.90
CA THR A 21 -7.16 -4.14 23.08
C THR A 21 -6.50 -4.57 21.78
N ILE A 22 -7.06 -5.58 21.10
CA ILE A 22 -6.59 -6.04 19.78
C ILE A 22 -6.68 -4.88 18.76
N TYR A 23 -7.80 -4.15 18.74
CA TYR A 23 -7.95 -2.97 17.88
C TYR A 23 -6.86 -1.91 18.14
N ARG A 24 -6.59 -1.57 19.42
CA ARG A 24 -5.55 -0.62 19.80
C ARG A 24 -4.16 -1.08 19.36
N TRP A 25 -3.86 -2.37 19.49
CA TRP A 25 -2.62 -2.95 18.97
C TRP A 25 -2.51 -2.80 17.46
N VAL A 26 -3.57 -3.06 16.70
CA VAL A 26 -3.55 -2.84 15.24
C VAL A 26 -3.28 -1.36 14.93
N GLN A 27 -3.96 -0.42 15.59
CA GLN A 27 -3.75 1.01 15.33
C GLN A 27 -2.33 1.50 15.68
N HIS A 28 -1.67 0.85 16.65
CA HIS A 28 -0.33 1.21 17.07
C HIS A 28 0.76 0.49 16.26
N TYR A 29 0.67 -0.83 16.15
CA TYR A 29 1.73 -1.67 15.59
C TYR A 29 1.66 -1.85 14.08
N ALA A 30 0.51 -1.64 13.41
CA ALA A 30 0.45 -1.77 11.96
C ALA A 30 1.34 -0.75 11.21
N PRO A 31 1.34 0.56 11.58
CA PRO A 31 2.28 1.51 11.00
C PRO A 31 3.74 1.23 11.37
N GLU A 32 4.00 0.79 12.61
CA GLU A 32 5.35 0.41 13.05
C GLU A 32 5.89 -0.80 12.30
N LEU A 33 5.04 -1.80 12.03
CA LEU A 33 5.37 -2.97 11.23
C LEU A 33 5.74 -2.55 9.81
N GLU A 34 4.93 -1.69 9.17
CA GLU A 34 5.25 -1.18 7.85
C GLU A 34 6.61 -0.46 7.86
N LYS A 35 6.79 0.50 8.77
CA LYS A 35 8.01 1.30 8.90
C LYS A 35 9.27 0.45 9.03
N ARG A 36 9.23 -0.62 9.84
CA ARG A 36 10.39 -1.49 10.10
C ARG A 36 10.64 -2.49 8.97
N CYS A 37 9.58 -3.00 8.33
CA CYS A 37 9.71 -3.97 7.24
C CYS A 37 10.03 -3.33 5.90
N ARG A 38 9.61 -2.08 5.64
CA ARG A 38 9.76 -1.39 4.33
C ARG A 38 11.20 -1.41 3.79
N PRO A 39 12.26 -1.12 4.58
CA PRO A 39 13.64 -1.14 4.09
C PRO A 39 14.14 -2.53 3.68
N HIS A 40 13.47 -3.59 4.13
CA HIS A 40 13.86 -4.98 3.87
C HIS A 40 13.13 -5.57 2.66
N LEU A 41 12.29 -4.81 1.97
CA LEU A 41 11.59 -5.30 0.78
C LEU A 41 12.58 -5.62 -0.34
N LYS A 42 12.28 -6.68 -1.09
CA LYS A 42 12.96 -7.02 -2.33
C LYS A 42 12.63 -5.94 -3.36
N THR A 43 13.58 -5.69 -4.25
CA THR A 43 13.33 -4.88 -5.44
C THR A 43 12.27 -5.56 -6.31
N TYR A 44 11.28 -4.79 -6.75
CA TYR A 44 10.28 -5.21 -7.71
C TYR A 44 10.74 -4.95 -9.15
N ASN A 45 10.02 -5.44 -10.14
CA ASN A 45 10.39 -5.25 -11.54
C ASN A 45 9.87 -3.91 -12.14
N ASN A 46 10.30 -3.61 -13.36
CA ASN A 46 9.98 -2.35 -14.04
C ASN A 46 8.67 -2.39 -14.87
N SER A 47 7.82 -3.40 -14.71
CA SER A 47 6.52 -3.54 -15.38
C SER A 47 5.38 -3.42 -14.39
N TRP A 48 4.79 -2.23 -14.28
CA TRP A 48 3.79 -1.94 -13.25
C TRP A 48 2.36 -2.13 -13.77
N ARG A 49 1.47 -2.51 -12.86
CA ARG A 49 0.01 -2.53 -13.03
C ARG A 49 -0.58 -1.67 -11.93
N VAL A 50 -1.37 -0.69 -12.32
CA VAL A 50 -1.98 0.29 -11.42
C VAL A 50 -3.47 0.30 -11.65
N ASP A 51 -4.21 0.28 -10.55
CA ASP A 51 -5.66 0.30 -10.55
C ASP A 51 -6.14 0.79 -9.18
N GLU A 52 -7.39 1.23 -9.12
CA GLU A 52 -8.03 1.66 -7.88
C GLU A 52 -9.10 0.68 -7.45
N THR A 53 -9.35 0.64 -6.15
CA THR A 53 -10.50 -0.06 -5.62
C THR A 53 -11.18 0.73 -4.53
N TYR A 54 -12.48 0.56 -4.38
CA TYR A 54 -13.22 1.29 -3.39
C TYR A 54 -13.16 0.59 -2.01
N ILE A 55 -13.07 1.38 -0.94
CA ILE A 55 -13.28 0.95 0.44
C ILE A 55 -14.26 1.89 1.14
N LYS A 56 -15.01 1.40 2.13
CA LYS A 56 -15.96 2.25 2.88
C LYS A 56 -15.29 2.86 4.12
N ILE A 57 -15.43 4.16 4.29
CA ILE A 57 -15.02 4.92 5.47
C ILE A 57 -16.18 5.83 5.86
N LYS A 58 -16.68 5.72 7.10
CA LYS A 58 -17.89 6.43 7.58
C LYS A 58 -19.07 6.34 6.59
N LYS A 59 -19.30 5.15 6.01
CA LYS A 59 -20.30 4.89 4.96
C LYS A 59 -20.06 5.60 3.61
N VAL A 60 -19.00 6.37 3.45
CA VAL A 60 -18.59 7.00 2.20
C VAL A 60 -17.58 6.09 1.48
N TRP A 61 -17.69 6.00 0.15
CA TRP A 61 -16.71 5.27 -0.66
C TRP A 61 -15.47 6.13 -0.90
N VAL A 62 -14.30 5.56 -0.64
CA VAL A 62 -12.98 6.17 -0.80
C VAL A 62 -12.14 5.28 -1.70
N TYR A 63 -11.25 5.86 -2.50
CA TYR A 63 -10.44 5.15 -3.50
C TYR A 63 -9.10 4.72 -2.89
N LEU A 64 -8.83 3.42 -2.94
CA LEU A 64 -7.55 2.82 -2.62
C LEU A 64 -6.82 2.52 -3.93
N TYR A 65 -5.90 3.41 -4.29
CA TYR A 65 -4.95 3.23 -5.38
C TYR A 65 -3.92 2.16 -5.00
N ARG A 66 -3.53 1.33 -5.97
CA ARG A 66 -2.56 0.25 -5.78
C ARG A 66 -1.66 0.11 -7.00
N ALA A 67 -0.43 -0.30 -6.75
CA ALA A 67 0.54 -0.69 -7.77
C ALA A 67 1.10 -2.07 -7.43
N VAL A 68 1.08 -2.95 -8.42
CA VAL A 68 1.76 -4.26 -8.38
C VAL A 68 2.65 -4.43 -9.60
N ASP A 69 3.73 -5.20 -9.48
CA ASP A 69 4.60 -5.52 -10.62
C ASP A 69 4.03 -6.68 -11.46
N SER A 70 4.76 -7.13 -12.49
CA SER A 70 4.32 -8.27 -13.30
C SER A 70 4.30 -9.61 -12.59
N ASP A 71 4.99 -9.73 -11.45
CA ASP A 71 5.05 -10.94 -10.64
C ASP A 71 4.01 -10.89 -9.49
N GLY A 72 3.26 -9.79 -9.39
CA GLY A 72 2.26 -9.57 -8.35
C GLY A 72 2.84 -9.09 -7.02
N ASN A 73 4.08 -8.60 -7.01
CA ASN A 73 4.67 -7.94 -5.86
C ASN A 73 4.03 -6.56 -5.66
N THR A 74 3.84 -6.14 -4.41
CA THR A 74 3.18 -4.88 -4.10
C THR A 74 4.23 -3.78 -4.09
N LEU A 75 4.04 -2.72 -4.87
CA LEU A 75 4.96 -1.59 -4.90
C LEU A 75 4.53 -0.54 -3.88
N GLU A 76 3.27 -0.11 -4.00
CA GLU A 76 2.74 1.00 -3.24
C GLU A 76 1.20 1.02 -3.28
N PHE A 77 0.61 1.67 -2.27
CA PHE A 77 -0.81 1.97 -2.20
C PHE A 77 -1.04 3.38 -1.67
N LEU A 78 -2.18 3.99 -2.04
CA LEU A 78 -2.60 5.29 -1.51
C LEU A 78 -4.11 5.30 -1.33
N LEU A 79 -4.55 5.80 -0.18
CA LEU A 79 -5.95 6.06 0.06
C LEU A 79 -6.26 7.51 -0.29
N SER A 80 -7.29 7.75 -1.09
CA SER A 80 -7.68 9.08 -1.56
C SER A 80 -9.21 9.22 -1.58
N PRO A 81 -9.76 10.37 -1.14
CA PRO A 81 -11.20 10.64 -1.27
C PRO A 81 -11.65 10.82 -2.73
N THR A 82 -10.75 11.20 -3.63
CA THR A 82 -11.06 11.48 -5.04
C THR A 82 -10.35 10.51 -5.99
N ARG A 83 -10.86 10.47 -7.23
CA ARG A 83 -10.34 9.63 -8.33
C ARG A 83 -9.79 10.48 -9.50
N ASP A 84 -9.31 11.68 -9.20
CA ASP A 84 -8.88 12.67 -10.18
C ASP A 84 -7.38 12.53 -10.54
N ALA A 85 -6.92 13.41 -11.44
CA ALA A 85 -5.54 13.42 -11.91
C ALA A 85 -4.55 13.83 -10.80
N GLU A 86 -4.98 14.64 -9.83
CA GLU A 86 -4.13 15.06 -8.71
C GLU A 86 -3.86 13.88 -7.77
N ALA A 87 -4.91 13.14 -7.39
CA ALA A 87 -4.78 11.91 -6.62
C ALA A 87 -3.93 10.85 -7.34
N ALA A 88 -4.11 10.70 -8.66
CA ALA A 88 -3.27 9.81 -9.47
C ALA A 88 -1.80 10.27 -9.51
N THR A 89 -1.54 11.56 -9.61
CA THR A 89 -0.19 12.15 -9.58
C THR A 89 0.48 11.89 -8.23
N HIS A 90 -0.23 12.15 -7.13
CA HIS A 90 0.25 11.85 -5.78
C HIS A 90 0.58 10.37 -5.59
N PHE A 91 -0.27 9.49 -6.13
CA PHE A 91 -0.01 8.06 -6.11
C PHE A 91 1.28 7.67 -6.84
N PHE A 92 1.48 8.17 -8.06
CA PHE A 92 2.70 7.88 -8.83
C PHE A 92 3.95 8.48 -8.18
N LEU A 93 3.88 9.70 -7.64
CA LEU A 93 4.98 10.29 -6.88
C LEU A 93 5.36 9.42 -5.68
N LYS A 94 4.37 8.89 -4.95
CA LYS A 94 4.61 7.98 -3.83
C LYS A 94 5.28 6.68 -4.30
N ALA A 95 4.81 6.10 -5.40
CA ALA A 95 5.35 4.86 -5.95
C ALA A 95 6.79 5.02 -6.49
N LEU A 96 7.07 6.12 -7.19
CA LEU A 96 8.38 6.43 -7.77
C LEU A 96 9.43 6.74 -6.71
N HIS A 97 9.07 7.39 -5.60
CA HIS A 97 10.08 7.79 -4.60
C HIS A 97 10.30 6.75 -3.50
N GLY A 98 9.53 5.65 -3.47
CA GLY A 98 9.76 4.55 -2.54
C GLY A 98 9.88 5.00 -1.09
N ALA A 99 8.75 5.29 -0.43
CA ALA A 99 8.70 5.61 1.00
C ALA A 99 9.63 6.77 1.43
N CYS A 100 9.43 7.97 0.89
CA CYS A 100 9.52 9.13 1.77
C CYS A 100 8.33 9.01 2.74
N SER A 101 8.61 8.85 4.04
CA SER A 101 7.62 8.94 5.12
C SER A 101 7.08 10.36 5.19
N VAL A 102 6.33 10.79 4.18
CA VAL A 102 5.50 12.00 4.29
C VAL A 102 4.26 11.56 5.06
N PRO A 103 3.98 12.13 6.24
CA PRO A 103 2.76 11.83 6.97
C PRO A 103 1.57 12.04 6.05
N HIS A 104 0.68 11.05 5.96
CA HIS A 104 -0.49 11.09 5.08
C HIS A 104 -1.31 12.38 5.27
N ALA A 105 -1.38 12.90 6.51
CA ALA A 105 -2.04 14.16 6.84
C ALA A 105 -1.46 15.39 6.11
N ARG A 106 -0.17 15.40 5.75
CA ARG A 106 0.47 16.51 5.03
C ARG A 106 0.20 16.49 3.53
N LEU A 107 -0.24 15.36 2.98
CA LEU A 107 -0.52 15.19 1.55
C LEU A 107 -1.93 15.66 1.15
N LEU A 108 -2.80 15.96 2.11
CA LEU A 108 -4.19 16.35 1.88
C LEU A 108 -4.47 17.85 2.10
N GLU A 109 -3.49 18.66 2.52
CA GLU A 109 -3.74 20.03 2.98
C GLU A 109 -3.08 21.18 2.18
N GLU A 110 -2.32 20.95 1.11
CA GLU A 110 -1.76 22.09 0.34
C GLU A 110 -1.72 21.82 -1.18
N PRO A 111 -2.15 22.77 -2.04
CA PRO A 111 -1.97 22.67 -3.47
C PRO A 111 -0.47 22.68 -3.79
N VAL A 112 -0.04 21.78 -4.68
CA VAL A 112 1.34 21.70 -5.18
C VAL A 112 1.71 23.03 -5.86
N SER A 113 2.29 23.96 -5.10
CA SER A 113 2.93 25.16 -5.61
C SER A 113 4.29 24.76 -6.18
N GLN A 114 4.53 25.16 -7.44
CA GLN A 114 5.60 24.68 -8.34
C GLN A 114 7.06 25.04 -7.93
N SER A 115 7.35 25.36 -6.67
CA SER A 115 8.61 26.01 -6.29
C SER A 115 9.49 25.30 -5.25
N THR A 116 9.20 24.07 -4.80
CA THR A 116 10.03 23.41 -3.77
C THR A 116 10.61 22.04 -4.15
N VAL A 117 10.59 21.65 -5.43
CA VAL A 117 11.10 20.34 -5.88
C VAL A 117 12.48 20.45 -6.51
N SER A 118 13.43 21.02 -5.77
CA SER A 118 14.86 20.89 -6.09
C SER A 118 15.57 20.31 -4.88
N ALA A 119 15.39 19.01 -4.70
CA ALA A 119 16.27 18.22 -3.87
C ALA A 119 16.48 16.90 -4.61
N HIS A 120 17.76 16.58 -4.78
CA HIS A 120 18.31 15.38 -5.39
C HIS A 120 17.70 14.11 -4.74
N LEU A 121 16.49 13.73 -5.16
CA LEU A 121 15.79 12.54 -4.68
C LEU A 121 16.45 11.35 -5.36
N THR A 122 17.28 10.65 -4.59
CA THR A 122 17.89 9.40 -5.03
C THR A 122 16.76 8.38 -5.19
N ILE A 123 16.33 8.16 -6.44
CA ILE A 123 15.32 7.18 -6.81
C ILE A 123 15.84 5.82 -6.36
N THR A 124 15.36 5.33 -5.21
CA THR A 124 15.78 4.05 -4.63
C THR A 124 15.05 2.87 -5.28
N THR A 125 14.05 3.15 -6.11
CA THR A 125 13.19 2.17 -6.77
C THR A 125 13.53 2.05 -8.26
N PRO A 126 13.40 0.86 -8.86
CA PRO A 126 13.61 0.74 -10.30
C PRO A 126 12.56 1.53 -11.06
N THR A 127 13.02 2.47 -11.87
CA THR A 127 12.16 3.27 -12.75
C THR A 127 11.34 2.35 -13.66
N PRO A 128 10.01 2.53 -13.77
CA PRO A 128 9.20 1.67 -14.61
C PRO A 128 9.56 1.84 -16.08
N ARG A 129 9.62 0.73 -16.81
CA ARG A 129 9.64 0.71 -18.28
C ARG A 129 8.23 0.88 -18.82
N VAL A 130 7.24 0.30 -18.14
CA VAL A 130 5.84 0.30 -18.56
C VAL A 130 4.92 0.39 -17.35
N ILE A 131 3.85 1.15 -17.48
CA ILE A 131 2.75 1.25 -16.51
C ILE A 131 1.45 0.88 -17.24
N ASN A 132 0.82 -0.22 -16.83
CA ASN A 132 -0.50 -0.59 -17.31
C ASN A 132 -1.56 -0.08 -16.33
N VAL A 133 -2.54 0.66 -16.84
CA VAL A 133 -3.64 1.24 -16.07
C VAL A 133 -4.99 0.87 -16.67
N ASP A 134 -6.07 1.20 -15.97
CA ASP A 134 -7.42 1.10 -16.51
C ASP A 134 -7.71 2.25 -17.52
N LYS A 135 -8.97 2.39 -17.95
CA LYS A 135 -9.37 3.45 -18.91
C LYS A 135 -9.69 4.80 -18.28
N ASN A 136 -9.33 5.04 -17.01
CA ASN A 136 -9.57 6.31 -16.34
C ASN A 136 -8.75 7.45 -16.98
N ALA A 137 -9.42 8.57 -17.30
CA ALA A 137 -8.79 9.76 -17.89
C ALA A 137 -7.79 10.46 -16.94
N ALA A 138 -7.88 10.22 -15.64
CA ALA A 138 -6.94 10.73 -14.65
C ALA A 138 -5.49 10.24 -14.89
N TYR A 139 -5.32 8.98 -15.31
CA TYR A 139 -3.99 8.39 -15.46
C TYR A 139 -3.18 8.98 -16.62
N PRO A 140 -3.70 9.09 -17.87
CA PRO A 140 -2.98 9.75 -18.95
C PRO A 140 -2.58 11.18 -18.60
N LYS A 141 -3.47 11.94 -17.93
CA LYS A 141 -3.18 13.31 -17.50
C LYS A 141 -2.04 13.36 -16.47
N ALA A 142 -2.12 12.55 -15.42
CA ALA A 142 -1.07 12.47 -14.39
C ALA A 142 0.29 12.06 -14.98
N ILE A 143 0.31 11.07 -15.88
CA ILE A 143 1.54 10.61 -16.53
C ILE A 143 2.15 11.71 -17.43
N ALA A 144 1.33 12.43 -18.18
CA ALA A 144 1.79 13.55 -19.00
C ALA A 144 2.39 14.67 -18.14
N ASP A 145 1.74 15.02 -17.03
CA ASP A 145 2.22 16.07 -16.12
C ASP A 145 3.55 15.65 -15.44
N LEU A 146 3.70 14.38 -15.07
CA LEU A 146 4.94 13.85 -14.49
C LEU A 146 6.11 13.78 -15.48
N LYS A 147 5.82 13.51 -16.76
CA LYS A 147 6.81 13.56 -17.85
C LYS A 147 7.25 15.00 -18.12
N ALA A 148 6.30 15.92 -18.22
CA ALA A 148 6.58 17.35 -18.39
C ALA A 148 7.40 17.94 -17.24
N ALA A 149 7.20 17.45 -16.00
CA ALA A 149 7.99 17.82 -14.83
C ALA A 149 9.39 17.17 -14.76
N GLY A 150 9.73 16.27 -15.69
CA GLY A 150 11.00 15.53 -15.68
C GLY A 150 11.13 14.48 -14.57
N ILE A 151 10.03 14.16 -13.87
CA ILE A 151 10.01 13.18 -12.77
C ILE A 151 9.89 11.76 -13.33
N LEU A 152 9.07 11.57 -14.36
CA LEU A 152 8.93 10.30 -15.07
C LEU A 152 9.66 10.39 -16.42
N PRO A 153 10.57 9.44 -16.75
CA PRO A 153 11.25 9.50 -18.04
C PRO A 153 10.31 9.37 -19.24
N GLU A 154 10.69 10.00 -20.35
CA GLU A 154 9.90 9.97 -21.59
C GLU A 154 9.69 8.58 -22.16
N HIS A 155 10.68 7.68 -21.99
CA HIS A 155 10.63 6.31 -22.48
C HIS A 155 9.64 5.40 -21.73
N VAL A 156 9.07 5.85 -20.60
CA VAL A 156 8.07 5.06 -19.87
C VAL A 156 6.78 4.98 -20.67
N GLU A 157 6.37 3.75 -20.98
CA GLU A 157 5.17 3.50 -21.78
C GLU A 157 3.92 3.40 -20.89
N LEU A 158 2.86 4.14 -21.22
CA LEU A 158 1.53 3.97 -20.62
C LEU A 158 0.69 3.03 -21.48
N ARG A 159 0.13 1.99 -20.86
CA ARG A 159 -0.75 1.01 -21.52
C ARG A 159 -2.11 0.95 -20.84
N GLN A 160 -3.16 0.68 -21.62
CA GLN A 160 -4.53 0.49 -21.13
C GLN A 160 -5.10 -0.86 -21.56
N VAL A 161 -4.37 -1.93 -21.24
CA VAL A 161 -4.69 -3.29 -21.66
C VAL A 161 -5.43 -4.03 -20.56
N LYS A 162 -6.72 -4.32 -20.78
CA LYS A 162 -7.63 -4.90 -19.77
C LYS A 162 -7.11 -6.21 -19.16
N TYR A 163 -6.67 -7.17 -19.97
CA TYR A 163 -6.28 -8.49 -19.48
C TYR A 163 -4.99 -8.49 -18.64
N LEU A 164 -4.15 -7.45 -18.75
CA LEU A 164 -2.97 -7.32 -17.91
C LEU A 164 -3.32 -6.91 -16.48
N ASN A 165 -4.53 -6.38 -16.25
CA ASN A 165 -5.00 -6.01 -14.90
C ASN A 165 -5.54 -7.19 -14.08
N ASN A 166 -5.61 -8.41 -14.63
CA ASN A 166 -6.07 -9.58 -13.87
C ASN A 166 -5.29 -9.81 -12.56
N ILE A 167 -3.97 -9.49 -12.54
CA ILE A 167 -3.12 -9.61 -11.36
C ILE A 167 -3.53 -8.61 -10.27
N ILE A 168 -3.78 -7.35 -10.63
CA ILE A 168 -4.19 -6.33 -9.67
C ILE A 168 -5.65 -6.54 -9.21
N GLU A 169 -6.52 -7.04 -10.07
CA GLU A 169 -7.88 -7.46 -9.69
C GLU A 169 -7.86 -8.62 -8.68
N GLN A 170 -6.94 -9.57 -8.82
CA GLN A 170 -6.73 -10.62 -7.83
C GLN A 170 -6.25 -10.05 -6.50
N ASP A 171 -5.36 -9.09 -6.53
CA ASP A 171 -4.85 -8.40 -5.34
C ASP A 171 -5.96 -7.58 -4.65
N HIS A 172 -6.87 -6.95 -5.40
CA HIS A 172 -8.09 -6.32 -4.86
C HIS A 172 -8.97 -7.29 -4.07
N ARG A 173 -9.07 -8.56 -4.50
CA ARG A 173 -9.85 -9.57 -3.77
C ARG A 173 -9.29 -9.84 -2.38
N PHE A 174 -7.98 -9.72 -2.17
CA PHE A 174 -7.39 -9.88 -0.84
C PHE A 174 -7.84 -8.74 0.10
N ILE A 175 -7.69 -7.48 -0.31
CA ILE A 175 -8.08 -6.34 0.55
C ILE A 175 -9.59 -6.29 0.77
N LYS A 176 -10.41 -6.59 -0.24
CA LYS A 176 -11.87 -6.65 -0.08
C LYS A 176 -12.30 -7.74 0.90
N ARG A 177 -11.58 -8.86 0.98
CA ARG A 177 -11.87 -9.93 1.97
C ARG A 177 -11.62 -9.47 3.41
N LEU A 178 -10.63 -8.61 3.62
CA LEU A 178 -10.31 -8.08 4.95
C LEU A 178 -11.18 -6.89 5.37
N THR A 179 -11.52 -6.02 4.41
CA THR A 179 -12.22 -4.76 4.71
C THR A 179 -13.75 -4.89 4.75
N LYS A 180 -14.35 -5.81 3.98
CA LYS A 180 -15.82 -5.98 3.93
C LYS A 180 -16.45 -6.47 5.25
N PRO A 181 -15.89 -7.47 5.97
CA PRO A 181 -16.51 -7.98 7.20
C PRO A 181 -16.62 -6.94 8.32
N GLY A 182 -15.74 -5.95 8.34
CA GLY A 182 -15.76 -4.86 9.33
C GLY A 182 -16.83 -3.79 9.09
N MET A 183 -17.64 -3.91 8.03
CA MET A 183 -18.64 -2.90 7.60
C MET A 183 -18.05 -1.50 7.34
N GLY A 184 -16.76 -1.43 7.01
CA GLY A 184 -16.03 -0.19 6.75
C GLY A 184 -15.35 0.39 7.99
N PHE A 185 -14.58 1.46 7.77
CA PHE A 185 -13.81 2.11 8.83
C PHE A 185 -14.54 3.31 9.42
N PHE A 186 -14.32 3.61 10.70
CA PHE A 186 -14.93 4.77 11.36
C PHE A 186 -14.20 6.08 11.11
N SER A 187 -12.95 6.06 10.64
CA SER A 187 -12.20 7.27 10.30
C SER A 187 -11.19 6.97 9.19
N PHE A 188 -10.76 8.04 8.53
CA PHE A 188 -9.74 7.94 7.49
C PHE A 188 -8.40 7.44 8.08
N GLU A 189 -7.96 8.05 9.18
CA GLU A 189 -6.70 7.71 9.85
C GLU A 189 -6.67 6.24 10.30
N THR A 190 -7.78 5.75 10.88
CA THR A 190 -7.85 4.35 11.32
C THR A 190 -7.87 3.38 10.13
N ALA A 191 -8.51 3.76 9.01
CA ALA A 191 -8.46 3.00 7.78
C ALA A 191 -7.02 2.91 7.27
N TRP A 192 -6.33 4.05 7.18
CA TRP A 192 -4.96 4.13 6.71
C TRP A 192 -4.03 3.23 7.51
N ARG A 193 -4.00 3.38 8.84
CA ARG A 193 -3.17 2.57 9.74
C ARG A 193 -3.43 1.07 9.60
N THR A 194 -4.70 0.68 9.50
CA THR A 194 -5.07 -0.72 9.35
C THR A 194 -4.62 -1.28 7.99
N LEU A 195 -4.78 -0.51 6.91
CA LEU A 195 -4.34 -0.90 5.57
C LEU A 195 -2.82 -1.08 5.49
N GLN A 196 -2.04 -0.22 6.16
CA GLN A 196 -0.59 -0.39 6.26
C GLN A 196 -0.21 -1.79 6.80
N GLY A 197 -0.90 -2.24 7.86
CA GLY A 197 -0.69 -3.57 8.42
C GLY A 197 -1.14 -4.69 7.48
N PHE A 198 -2.31 -4.55 6.85
CA PHE A 198 -2.80 -5.55 5.90
C PHE A 198 -1.86 -5.74 4.72
N GLU A 199 -1.33 -4.63 4.17
CA GLU A 199 -0.35 -4.66 3.09
C GLU A 199 0.97 -5.28 3.53
N MET A 200 1.51 -4.84 4.66
CA MET A 200 2.79 -5.38 5.12
C MET A 200 2.70 -6.89 5.40
N MET A 201 1.62 -7.34 6.03
CA MET A 201 1.36 -8.76 6.22
C MET A 201 1.16 -9.52 4.90
N ASN A 202 0.59 -8.89 3.87
CA ASN A 202 0.46 -9.47 2.54
C ASN A 202 1.83 -9.62 1.84
N MET A 203 2.67 -8.59 1.91
CA MET A 203 4.03 -8.59 1.37
C MET A 203 4.91 -9.66 2.06
N LEU A 204 4.82 -9.77 3.39
CA LEU A 204 5.42 -10.85 4.18
C LEU A 204 5.00 -12.23 3.65
N ARG A 205 3.69 -12.49 3.55
CA ARG A 205 3.16 -13.78 3.06
C ARG A 205 3.56 -14.09 1.63
N LYS A 206 3.71 -13.08 0.77
CA LYS A 206 4.17 -13.23 -0.62
C LYS A 206 5.68 -13.49 -0.71
N GLY A 207 6.43 -13.40 0.41
CA GLY A 207 7.89 -13.57 0.41
C GLY A 207 8.61 -12.37 -0.20
N GLN A 208 8.03 -11.17 -0.11
CA GLN A 208 8.62 -9.94 -0.66
C GLN A 208 9.70 -9.34 0.24
N ILE A 209 9.97 -9.92 1.41
CA ILE A 209 11.05 -9.45 2.28
C ILE A 209 12.32 -10.26 2.02
N GLN A 210 13.45 -9.56 1.97
CA GLN A 210 14.77 -10.16 1.83
C GLN A 210 15.03 -11.15 2.97
N GLY A 211 15.60 -12.31 2.64
CA GLY A 211 15.89 -13.36 3.62
C GLY A 211 14.67 -14.18 4.10
N VAL A 212 13.45 -13.86 3.66
CA VAL A 212 12.24 -14.63 4.03
C VAL A 212 11.54 -15.15 2.78
N ALA A 213 11.44 -16.48 2.68
CA ALA A 213 10.79 -17.14 1.55
C ALA A 213 9.26 -17.10 1.67
N LYS A 214 8.58 -17.20 0.53
CA LYS A 214 7.13 -17.37 0.50
C LYS A 214 6.74 -18.66 1.22
N GLY A 215 5.83 -18.57 2.18
CA GLY A 215 5.38 -19.71 2.99
C GLY A 215 6.28 -20.08 4.17
N ASP A 216 7.41 -19.41 4.35
CA ASP A 216 8.27 -19.60 5.53
C ASP A 216 7.72 -18.84 6.74
N VAL A 217 6.76 -19.46 7.43
CA VAL A 217 6.10 -18.86 8.60
C VAL A 217 7.10 -18.64 9.75
N ARG A 218 8.07 -19.54 9.94
CA ARG A 218 9.07 -19.40 11.01
C ARG A 218 9.99 -18.22 10.74
N GLY A 219 10.54 -18.12 9.52
CA GLY A 219 11.37 -16.97 9.13
C GLY A 219 10.61 -15.64 9.18
N GLN A 220 9.30 -15.62 8.86
CA GLN A 220 8.47 -14.43 9.04
C GLN A 220 8.36 -14.01 10.52
N VAL A 221 8.12 -14.96 11.42
CA VAL A 221 8.03 -14.70 12.87
C VAL A 221 9.37 -14.23 13.43
N GLU A 222 10.46 -14.90 13.08
CA GLU A 222 11.83 -14.55 13.50
C GLU A 222 12.23 -13.15 13.02
N LEU A 223 11.92 -12.81 11.77
CA LEU A 223 12.15 -11.48 11.23
C LEU A 223 11.38 -10.42 12.04
N VAL A 224 10.08 -10.62 12.25
CA VAL A 224 9.25 -9.65 13.00
C VAL A 224 9.78 -9.52 14.43
N ALA A 225 10.08 -10.62 15.11
CA ALA A 225 10.66 -10.60 16.45
C ALA A 225 11.97 -9.79 16.50
N LYS A 226 12.88 -10.02 15.56
CA LYS A 226 14.13 -9.27 15.40
C LYS A 226 13.89 -7.77 15.16
N LEU A 227 12.98 -7.42 14.26
CA LEU A 227 12.66 -6.01 13.96
C LEU A 227 12.04 -5.27 15.16
N PHE A 228 11.33 -5.99 16.01
CA PHE A 228 10.71 -5.44 17.21
C PHE A 228 11.59 -5.53 18.46
N GLY A 229 12.78 -6.15 18.38
CA GLY A 229 13.67 -6.33 19.52
C GLY A 229 13.10 -7.27 20.58
N VAL A 230 12.12 -8.09 20.21
CA VAL A 230 11.56 -9.13 21.06
C VAL A 230 12.44 -10.35 20.81
N ALA A 231 13.41 -10.59 21.70
CA ALA A 231 14.29 -11.75 21.59
C ALA A 231 13.45 -13.04 21.50
N ALA A 232 13.77 -13.88 20.51
CA ALA A 232 13.20 -15.21 20.35
C ALA A 232 13.80 -16.20 21.36
#